data_AF-A0A2T4HRB0-F1
#
_entry.id   AF-A0A2T4HRB0-F1
#
_cell.length_a   1.000
_cell.length_b   1.000
_cell.length_c   1.000
_cell.angle_alpha   90.00
_cell.angle_beta   90.00
_cell.angle_gamma   90.00
#
_symmetry.space_group_name_H-M   'P 1'
#
loop_
_entity.id
_entity.type
_entity.pdbx_description
1 polymer ?
#
loop_
_entity_poly.entity_id
_entity_poly.type
_entity_poly.pdbx_seq_one_letter_code
_entity_poly.pdbx_strand_id
1 'polypeptide(L)'
;MALLAAGLSSGTAHAAWLKAETEHFRIYSEGGEAQLRTFASKLEDYDRILRLVTGTKLPPAPGKLDIYLVGSNADLRQVRPVSASVAGFYSATPGAIAAFAIRRDRGGLDGDEVLQHEYTHHFMLQYYPMGYPAWYVEGFAEYMMTADILEKEFHVGRYNAGRGYMLVNAPWLPVQRILDGNAEGLNSLQMAQFYAQSWLITHWMFGQKKHLQLKRYLAARNSGEDSQAVFQREFGMNYAEFTKALKTYVSRPLTYLKIGRPEDWGPASVTITALPKSADDLLLPGAGISLGIDEERGRPMLARVRKAAAAFPGDRLAMATQAEIELDVGDVATGRTLAEKLVAGEGAQDARALFLRGYADLSAARKLEGQARAPLYDSARKWFVRAFKADKYYVPALWAYVETRSLEPLSDNDLNVLLEAQRLAPQVDELRGSAAVALMQKRYFDEAARMIEPLAADPHGGGSAARARALLAMAKKREPLSGAVQSWEGLATTAEADAGDEGTDKSPAPQDKAKAPPAG
;
A
#
# COMPACT_ATOMS: atom_id res chain seq x y z
N MET A 1 45.62 -39.85 29.63
CA MET A 1 45.49 -38.46 29.17
C MET A 1 44.27 -38.38 28.27
N ALA A 2 43.18 -37.78 28.73
CA ALA A 2 41.96 -37.58 27.95
C ALA A 2 41.98 -36.14 27.39
N LEU A 3 41.98 -36.00 26.05
CA LEU A 3 41.82 -34.72 25.38
C LEU A 3 40.34 -34.30 25.45
N LEU A 4 40.06 -33.15 26.08
CA LEU A 4 38.81 -32.43 25.89
C LEU A 4 38.87 -31.66 24.56
N ALA A 5 38.03 -32.05 23.60
CA ALA A 5 37.71 -31.23 22.45
C ALA A 5 36.66 -30.19 22.87
N ALA A 6 37.06 -28.93 22.96
CA ALA A 6 36.12 -27.82 23.12
C ALA A 6 35.46 -27.54 21.76
N GLY A 7 34.20 -27.98 21.62
CA GLY A 7 33.36 -27.61 20.49
C GLY A 7 33.03 -26.12 20.54
N LEU A 8 33.63 -25.34 19.66
CA LEU A 8 33.14 -24.01 19.32
C LEU A 8 31.82 -24.18 18.58
N SER A 9 30.71 -24.04 19.28
CA SER A 9 29.42 -23.81 18.67
C SER A 9 29.47 -22.47 17.94
N SER A 10 29.65 -22.51 16.62
CA SER A 10 29.40 -21.38 15.75
C SER A 10 27.91 -21.06 15.77
N GLY A 11 27.47 -20.28 16.76
CA GLY A 11 26.16 -19.66 16.70
C GLY A 11 26.13 -18.77 15.47
N THR A 12 25.22 -19.03 14.55
CA THR A 12 24.87 -18.08 13.49
C THR A 12 24.43 -16.80 14.17
N ALA A 13 25.28 -15.77 14.20
CA ALA A 13 24.91 -14.47 14.69
C ALA A 13 23.85 -13.90 13.74
N HIS A 14 22.56 -14.01 14.11
CA HIS A 14 21.50 -13.24 13.46
C HIS A 14 21.83 -11.76 13.66
N ALA A 15 21.87 -10.99 12.59
CA ALA A 15 22.12 -9.56 12.68
C ALA A 15 20.87 -8.89 13.28
N ALA A 16 21.04 -8.14 14.36
CA ALA A 16 19.93 -7.46 15.02
C ALA A 16 19.21 -6.51 14.04
N TRP A 17 17.90 -6.37 14.21
CA TRP A 17 17.11 -5.38 13.49
C TRP A 17 17.52 -3.95 13.88
N LEU A 18 17.70 -3.11 12.87
CA LEU A 18 17.92 -1.68 13.02
C LEU A 18 16.73 -0.91 12.42
N LYS A 19 16.40 0.24 13.02
CA LYS A 19 15.48 1.23 12.47
C LYS A 19 16.26 2.47 12.07
N ALA A 20 16.22 2.86 10.80
CA ALA A 20 16.60 4.17 10.34
C ALA A 20 15.37 5.06 10.24
N GLU A 21 15.45 6.26 10.78
CA GLU A 21 14.41 7.26 10.71
C GLU A 21 14.92 8.53 10.03
N THR A 22 14.13 9.01 9.08
CA THR A 22 14.41 10.15 8.20
C THR A 22 13.22 11.12 8.21
N GLU A 23 13.17 12.07 7.28
CA GLU A 23 12.04 13.02 7.17
C GLU A 23 10.77 12.28 6.72
N HIS A 24 10.89 11.43 5.69
CA HIS A 24 9.75 10.76 5.05
C HIS A 24 9.61 9.28 5.43
N PHE A 25 10.66 8.65 6.00
CA PHE A 25 10.71 7.20 6.13
C PHE A 25 11.10 6.69 7.52
N ARG A 26 10.53 5.54 7.88
CA ARG A 26 11.00 4.62 8.94
C ARG A 26 11.38 3.31 8.27
N ILE A 27 12.66 2.98 8.24
CA ILE A 27 13.21 1.87 7.47
C ILE A 27 13.78 0.84 8.44
N TYR A 28 13.28 -0.38 8.37
CA TYR A 28 13.69 -1.50 9.21
C TYR A 28 14.52 -2.47 8.38
N SER A 29 15.71 -2.84 8.86
CA SER A 29 16.50 -3.89 8.23
C SER A 29 17.38 -4.60 9.25
N GLU A 30 17.58 -5.89 9.06
CA GLU A 30 18.71 -6.61 9.67
C GLU A 30 20.01 -6.20 8.96
N GLY A 31 21.13 -6.17 9.69
CA GLY A 31 22.47 -5.98 9.09
C GLY A 31 23.21 -4.75 9.58
N GLY A 32 24.06 -4.18 8.72
CA GLY A 32 25.00 -3.13 9.10
C GLY A 32 24.42 -1.71 9.04
N GLU A 33 24.69 -0.92 10.09
CA GLU A 33 24.27 0.48 10.19
C GLU A 33 24.63 1.32 8.95
N ALA A 34 25.86 1.17 8.44
CA ALA A 34 26.34 1.95 7.29
C ALA A 34 25.53 1.69 6.01
N GLN A 35 25.12 0.43 5.78
CA GLN A 35 24.28 0.09 4.62
C GLN A 35 22.88 0.66 4.77
N LEU A 36 22.28 0.53 5.96
CA LEU A 36 20.95 1.09 6.24
C LEU A 36 20.95 2.63 6.13
N ARG A 37 22.01 3.30 6.60
CA ARG A 37 22.19 4.76 6.47
C ARG A 37 22.25 5.16 5.00
N THR A 38 23.06 4.46 4.21
CA THR A 38 23.21 4.72 2.76
C THR A 38 21.88 4.55 2.03
N PHE A 39 21.16 3.47 2.34
CA PHE A 39 19.85 3.21 1.77
C PHE A 39 18.85 4.32 2.14
N ALA A 40 18.77 4.70 3.42
CA ALA A 40 17.90 5.76 3.90
C ALA A 40 18.17 7.11 3.21
N SER A 41 19.45 7.47 3.06
CA SER A 41 19.83 8.71 2.36
C SER A 41 19.48 8.67 0.88
N LYS A 42 19.69 7.54 0.19
CA LYS A 42 19.29 7.40 -1.21
C LYS A 42 17.76 7.48 -1.38
N LEU A 43 16.99 7.00 -0.41
CA LEU A 43 15.52 7.06 -0.50
C LEU A 43 14.99 8.48 -0.35
N GLU A 44 15.62 9.27 0.52
CA GLU A 44 15.35 10.70 0.62
C GLU A 44 15.75 11.44 -0.68
N ASP A 45 16.88 11.08 -1.29
CA ASP A 45 17.22 11.61 -2.62
C ASP A 45 16.19 11.22 -3.69
N TYR A 46 15.64 10.01 -3.63
CA TYR A 46 14.59 9.57 -4.57
C TYR A 46 13.30 10.40 -4.43
N ASP A 47 12.82 10.66 -3.22
CA ASP A 47 11.70 11.59 -2.98
C ASP A 47 12.01 12.98 -3.54
N ARG A 48 13.21 13.52 -3.27
CA ARG A 48 13.62 14.83 -3.81
C ARG A 48 13.66 14.86 -5.35
N ILE A 49 14.08 13.77 -5.99
CA ILE A 49 14.04 13.63 -7.47
C ILE A 49 12.59 13.63 -7.96
N LEU A 50 11.69 12.86 -7.34
CA LEU A 50 10.27 12.87 -7.68
C LEU A 50 9.68 14.27 -7.56
N ARG A 51 10.01 15.00 -6.49
CA ARG A 51 9.58 16.39 -6.31
C ARG A 51 10.12 17.31 -7.40
N LEU A 52 11.38 17.17 -7.77
CA LEU A 52 12.01 17.97 -8.82
C LEU A 52 11.38 17.70 -10.20
N VAL A 53 11.18 16.42 -10.55
CA VAL A 53 10.59 16.00 -11.83
C VAL A 53 9.13 16.43 -11.94
N THR A 54 8.36 16.33 -10.86
CA THR A 54 6.94 16.72 -10.85
C THR A 54 6.71 18.21 -10.59
N GLY A 55 7.72 18.91 -10.05
CA GLY A 55 7.64 20.31 -9.65
C GLY A 55 6.73 20.55 -8.44
N THR A 56 6.43 19.52 -7.63
CA THR A 56 5.58 19.70 -6.44
C THR A 56 6.24 20.64 -5.44
N LYS A 57 5.43 21.53 -4.87
CA LYS A 57 5.79 22.41 -3.74
C LYS A 57 4.99 22.10 -2.48
N LEU A 58 4.23 21.01 -2.51
CA LEU A 58 3.46 20.57 -1.36
C LEU A 58 4.42 20.14 -0.24
N PRO A 59 4.10 20.44 1.02
CA PRO A 59 4.93 20.01 2.14
C PRO A 59 4.99 18.48 2.21
N PRO A 60 6.03 17.91 2.84
CA PRO A 60 6.08 16.49 3.21
C PRO A 60 4.78 15.99 3.81
N ALA A 61 4.42 14.75 3.45
CA ALA A 61 3.36 14.03 4.15
C ALA A 61 3.73 13.97 5.64
N PRO A 62 2.80 14.30 6.56
CA PRO A 62 3.15 14.34 7.97
C PRO A 62 3.47 12.95 8.57
N GLY A 63 2.87 11.89 8.01
CA GLY A 63 3.16 10.51 8.37
C GLY A 63 4.36 9.95 7.60
N LYS A 64 5.21 9.19 8.30
CA LYS A 64 6.37 8.50 7.70
C LYS A 64 5.98 7.12 7.17
N LEU A 65 6.40 6.80 5.95
CA LEU A 65 6.22 5.46 5.37
C LEU A 65 7.12 4.45 6.07
N ASP A 66 6.54 3.34 6.56
CA ASP A 66 7.30 2.21 7.07
C ASP A 66 7.81 1.34 5.91
N ILE A 67 9.09 0.99 5.93
CA ILE A 67 9.73 0.16 4.91
C ILE A 67 10.51 -0.96 5.58
N TYR A 68 10.22 -2.21 5.22
CA TYR A 68 10.88 -3.38 5.78
C TYR A 68 11.76 -4.04 4.71
N LEU A 69 13.07 -3.97 4.92
CA LEU A 69 14.07 -4.61 4.08
C LEU A 69 14.43 -5.98 4.67
N VAL A 70 13.83 -7.02 4.09
CA VAL A 70 13.89 -8.40 4.61
C VAL A 70 14.97 -9.23 3.90
N GLY A 71 15.37 -10.36 4.48
CA GLY A 71 16.40 -11.23 3.89
C GLY A 71 15.88 -12.13 2.76
N SER A 72 14.58 -12.47 2.75
CA SER A 72 14.07 -13.49 1.85
C SER A 72 12.56 -13.40 1.57
N ASN A 73 12.09 -14.17 0.59
CA ASN A 73 10.65 -14.36 0.36
C ASN A 73 9.98 -15.12 1.53
N ALA A 74 10.71 -15.90 2.31
CA ALA A 74 10.18 -16.54 3.52
C ALA A 74 9.81 -15.50 4.59
N ASP A 75 10.58 -14.42 4.69
CA ASP A 75 10.30 -13.30 5.59
C ASP A 75 9.08 -12.50 5.14
N LEU A 76 8.93 -12.26 3.84
CA LEU A 76 7.71 -11.66 3.28
C LEU A 76 6.46 -12.48 3.63
N ARG A 77 6.55 -13.81 3.58
CA ARG A 77 5.43 -14.71 3.94
C ARG A 77 5.04 -14.67 5.42
N GLN A 78 5.88 -14.10 6.29
CA GLN A 78 5.50 -13.85 7.67
C GLN A 78 4.49 -12.69 7.79
N VAL A 79 4.45 -11.79 6.81
CA VAL A 79 3.57 -10.63 6.75
C VAL A 79 2.27 -11.00 6.03
N ARG A 80 2.38 -11.55 4.81
CA ARG A 80 1.21 -11.97 4.02
C ARG A 80 1.58 -13.07 3.01
N PRO A 81 0.60 -13.84 2.49
CA PRO A 81 0.85 -14.76 1.39
C PRO A 81 1.44 -14.03 0.17
N VAL A 82 2.60 -14.48 -0.30
CA VAL A 82 3.24 -14.01 -1.53
C VAL A 82 3.81 -15.21 -2.30
N SER A 83 3.79 -15.15 -3.62
CA SER A 83 4.42 -16.18 -4.44
C SER A 83 5.95 -16.06 -4.39
N ALA A 84 6.65 -17.13 -4.76
CA ALA A 84 8.12 -17.17 -4.73
C ALA A 84 8.78 -16.17 -5.71
N SER A 85 8.04 -15.67 -6.70
CA SER A 85 8.54 -14.68 -7.67
C SER A 85 8.40 -13.22 -7.19
N VAL A 86 7.74 -12.98 -6.06
CA VAL A 86 7.58 -11.63 -5.47
C VAL A 86 8.87 -11.21 -4.77
N ALA A 87 9.47 -10.11 -5.23
CA ALA A 87 10.66 -9.51 -4.62
C ALA A 87 10.34 -8.42 -3.59
N GLY A 88 9.09 -7.96 -3.55
CA GLY A 88 8.60 -6.94 -2.63
C GLY A 88 7.14 -6.61 -2.91
N PHE A 89 6.50 -5.88 -2.01
CA PHE A 89 5.14 -5.39 -2.19
C PHE A 89 4.89 -4.14 -1.34
N TYR A 90 3.91 -3.36 -1.77
CA TYR A 90 3.34 -2.26 -1.00
C TYR A 90 1.94 -2.65 -0.50
N SER A 91 1.56 -2.10 0.65
CA SER A 91 0.24 -2.30 1.24
C SER A 91 -0.18 -1.04 1.98
N ALA A 92 -1.43 -0.63 1.77
CA ALA A 92 -2.06 0.47 2.48
C ALA A 92 -3.43 0.01 2.99
N THR A 93 -3.58 -0.08 4.30
CA THR A 93 -4.84 -0.39 4.97
C THR A 93 -5.09 0.64 6.08
N PRO A 94 -6.29 0.69 6.67
CA PRO A 94 -6.55 1.63 7.77
C PRO A 94 -5.67 1.41 9.00
N GLY A 95 -5.11 0.20 9.17
CA GLY A 95 -4.23 -0.15 10.28
C GLY A 95 -2.76 0.22 10.05
N ALA A 96 -2.26 0.11 8.81
CA ALA A 96 -0.89 0.47 8.48
C ALA A 96 -0.68 0.73 6.98
N ILE A 97 0.33 1.55 6.66
CA ILE A 97 0.86 1.74 5.32
C ILE A 97 2.33 1.38 5.33
N ALA A 98 2.72 0.39 4.54
CA ALA A 98 4.08 -0.10 4.53
C ALA A 98 4.51 -0.70 3.19
N ALA A 99 5.81 -0.62 2.90
CA ALA A 99 6.47 -1.35 1.83
C ALA A 99 7.40 -2.43 2.39
N PHE A 100 7.51 -3.54 1.68
CA PHE A 100 8.37 -4.66 2.02
C PHE A 100 9.20 -5.03 0.79
N ALA A 101 10.51 -5.14 0.94
CA ALA A 101 11.40 -5.50 -0.16
C ALA A 101 12.49 -6.46 0.33
N ILE A 102 12.86 -7.41 -0.52
CA ILE A 102 14.01 -8.29 -0.26
C ILE A 102 15.27 -7.48 -0.49
N ARG A 103 16.09 -7.36 0.56
CA ARG A 103 17.38 -6.68 0.51
C ARG A 103 18.27 -7.33 -0.54
N ARG A 104 18.87 -6.49 -1.38
CA ARG A 104 19.88 -6.92 -2.37
C ARG A 104 21.27 -6.51 -1.87
N ASP A 105 22.27 -7.37 -2.10
CA ASP A 105 23.64 -7.20 -1.58
C ASP A 105 24.40 -5.95 -2.09
N ARG A 106 23.82 -5.20 -3.05
CA ARG A 106 24.43 -3.99 -3.64
C ARG A 106 24.22 -2.69 -2.83
N GLY A 107 23.94 -2.77 -1.54
CA GLY A 107 24.13 -1.66 -0.60
C GLY A 107 23.40 -0.33 -0.91
N GLY A 108 22.27 -0.36 -1.63
CA GLY A 108 21.49 0.84 -1.94
C GLY A 108 20.17 0.53 -2.66
N LEU A 109 19.38 1.58 -2.92
CA LEU A 109 18.17 1.54 -3.76
C LEU A 109 18.45 1.27 -5.23
N ASP A 110 19.69 1.44 -5.70
CA ASP A 110 20.03 1.26 -7.11
C ASP A 110 19.79 -0.20 -7.51
N GLY A 111 18.81 -0.40 -8.38
CA GLY A 111 18.36 -1.73 -8.78
C GLY A 111 17.32 -2.36 -7.84
N ASP A 112 16.78 -1.64 -6.87
CA ASP A 112 15.51 -1.97 -6.19
C ASP A 112 14.35 -1.25 -6.87
N GLU A 113 14.20 -1.53 -8.17
CA GLU A 113 13.18 -0.94 -9.05
C GLU A 113 11.77 -1.21 -8.50
N VAL A 114 11.56 -2.31 -7.77
CA VAL A 114 10.27 -2.61 -7.15
C VAL A 114 9.91 -1.55 -6.12
N LEU A 115 10.80 -1.26 -5.17
CA LEU A 115 10.50 -0.25 -4.15
C LEU A 115 10.36 1.16 -4.76
N GLN A 116 11.20 1.50 -5.75
CA GLN A 116 11.08 2.79 -6.44
C GLN A 116 9.75 2.91 -7.21
N HIS A 117 9.29 1.83 -7.84
CA HIS A 117 8.00 1.75 -8.52
C HIS A 117 6.85 1.98 -7.53
N GLU A 118 6.79 1.19 -6.46
CA GLU A 118 5.75 1.29 -5.44
C GLU A 118 5.74 2.65 -4.73
N TYR A 119 6.92 3.20 -4.42
CA TYR A 119 7.02 4.53 -3.84
C TYR A 119 6.54 5.62 -4.79
N THR A 120 6.70 5.43 -6.11
CA THR A 120 6.13 6.35 -7.10
C THR A 120 4.61 6.35 -7.06
N HIS A 121 3.97 5.18 -6.93
CA HIS A 121 2.52 5.13 -6.70
C HIS A 121 2.11 5.82 -5.40
N HIS A 122 2.83 5.56 -4.30
CA HIS A 122 2.62 6.22 -3.02
C HIS A 122 2.69 7.75 -3.15
N PHE A 123 3.72 8.26 -3.83
CA PHE A 123 3.94 9.68 -4.09
C PHE A 123 2.82 10.29 -4.97
N MET A 124 2.40 9.59 -6.02
CA MET A 124 1.30 10.02 -6.88
C MET A 124 0.00 10.15 -6.09
N LEU A 125 -0.36 9.14 -5.29
CA LEU A 125 -1.56 9.18 -4.45
C LEU A 125 -1.49 10.27 -3.37
N GLN A 126 -0.29 10.60 -2.89
CA GLN A 126 -0.10 11.64 -1.87
C GLN A 126 -0.25 13.06 -2.43
N TYR A 127 0.36 13.35 -3.58
CA TYR A 127 0.52 14.73 -4.07
C TYR A 127 -0.28 15.03 -5.33
N TYR A 128 -0.72 14.00 -6.04
CA TYR A 128 -1.46 14.10 -7.30
C TYR A 128 -2.61 13.07 -7.37
N PRO A 129 -3.53 13.01 -6.39
CA PRO A 129 -4.62 12.03 -6.36
C PRO A 129 -5.72 12.37 -7.38
N MET A 130 -5.45 12.14 -8.67
CA MET A 130 -6.41 12.32 -9.78
C MET A 130 -6.73 10.96 -10.43
N GLY A 131 -7.84 10.89 -11.15
CA GLY A 131 -8.22 9.73 -11.97
C GLY A 131 -7.38 9.59 -13.25
N TYR A 132 -6.07 9.37 -13.10
CA TYR A 132 -5.19 9.17 -14.24
C TYR A 132 -5.50 7.84 -14.94
N PRO A 133 -5.39 7.77 -16.29
CA PRO A 133 -5.51 6.52 -17.00
C PRO A 133 -4.39 5.56 -16.59
N ALA A 134 -4.71 4.27 -16.48
CA ALA A 134 -3.80 3.20 -16.09
C ALA A 134 -2.40 3.30 -16.72
N TRP A 135 -2.32 3.53 -18.03
CA TRP A 135 -1.03 3.60 -18.73
C TRP A 135 -0.13 4.72 -18.21
N TYR A 136 -0.69 5.84 -17.73
CA TYR A 136 0.10 6.94 -17.22
C TYR A 136 0.53 6.68 -15.77
N VAL A 137 -0.35 6.10 -14.96
CA VAL A 137 -0.02 5.65 -13.60
C VAL A 137 1.17 4.68 -13.64
N GLU A 138 1.04 3.61 -14.42
CA GLU A 138 2.10 2.61 -14.58
C GLU A 138 3.31 3.16 -15.34
N GLY A 139 3.08 3.92 -16.40
CA GLY A 139 4.14 4.45 -17.23
C GLY A 139 5.04 5.44 -16.50
N PHE A 140 4.47 6.26 -15.61
CA PHE A 140 5.25 7.16 -14.76
C PHE A 140 6.01 6.39 -13.67
N ALA A 141 5.39 5.40 -13.03
CA ALA A 141 6.06 4.53 -12.07
C ALA A 141 7.23 3.75 -12.72
N GLU A 142 7.02 3.14 -13.89
CA GLU A 142 8.06 2.46 -14.66
C GLU A 142 9.16 3.42 -15.15
N TYR A 143 8.83 4.68 -15.47
CA TYR A 143 9.82 5.67 -15.87
C TYR A 143 10.71 6.08 -14.68
N MET A 144 10.10 6.31 -13.51
CA MET A 144 10.80 6.74 -12.30
C MET A 144 11.55 5.60 -11.60
N MET A 145 11.06 4.36 -11.68
CA MET A 145 11.69 3.19 -11.05
C MET A 145 13.08 2.83 -11.58
N THR A 146 13.51 3.51 -12.64
CA THR A 146 14.83 3.31 -13.25
C THR A 146 15.81 4.42 -12.87
N ALA A 147 15.44 5.25 -11.89
CA ALA A 147 16.27 6.34 -11.41
C ALA A 147 17.57 5.79 -10.78
N ASP A 148 18.71 6.30 -11.26
CA ASP A 148 20.04 5.96 -10.77
C ASP A 148 20.57 7.10 -9.91
N ILE A 149 20.88 6.81 -8.64
CA ILE A 149 21.21 7.82 -7.63
C ILE A 149 22.71 7.83 -7.38
N LEU A 150 23.42 8.63 -8.18
CA LEU A 150 24.87 8.77 -8.09
C LEU A 150 25.27 9.91 -7.14
N GLU A 151 26.56 9.99 -6.85
CA GLU A 151 27.11 10.98 -5.92
C GLU A 151 26.90 12.42 -6.42
N LYS A 152 27.12 12.68 -7.71
CA LYS A 152 27.12 14.04 -8.29
C LYS A 152 25.93 14.35 -9.20
N GLU A 153 25.22 13.33 -9.66
CA GLU A 153 24.10 13.48 -10.57
C GLU A 153 23.09 12.35 -10.39
N PHE A 154 21.91 12.54 -10.95
CA PHE A 154 20.84 11.57 -10.99
C PHE A 154 20.51 11.28 -12.46
N HIS A 155 20.30 10.01 -12.79
CA HIS A 155 19.79 9.64 -14.11
C HIS A 155 18.33 9.23 -13.97
N VAL A 156 17.44 9.79 -14.79
CA VAL A 156 16.00 9.51 -14.72
C VAL A 156 15.47 9.11 -16.10
N GLY A 157 14.64 8.07 -16.13
CA GLY A 157 14.06 7.57 -17.37
C GLY A 157 14.99 6.62 -18.13
N ARG A 158 15.77 5.80 -17.43
CA ARG A 158 16.45 4.68 -18.05
C ARG A 158 15.42 3.59 -18.38
N TYR A 159 15.86 2.45 -18.88
CA TYR A 159 14.98 1.32 -19.17
C TYR A 159 15.32 0.14 -18.28
N ASN A 160 14.28 -0.58 -17.83
CA ASN A 160 14.43 -1.91 -17.24
C ASN A 160 14.70 -2.93 -18.37
N ALA A 161 15.66 -3.84 -18.14
CA ALA A 161 16.07 -4.82 -19.15
C ALA A 161 14.94 -5.76 -19.59
N GLY A 162 14.08 -6.18 -18.67
CA GLY A 162 12.90 -7.01 -18.96
C GLY A 162 11.87 -6.26 -19.81
N ARG A 163 11.58 -4.99 -19.50
CA ARG A 163 10.70 -4.14 -20.32
C ARG A 163 11.28 -3.91 -21.71
N GLY A 164 12.59 -3.64 -21.81
CA GLY A 164 13.29 -3.54 -23.08
C GLY A 164 13.18 -4.80 -23.92
N TYR A 165 13.37 -5.98 -23.30
CA TYR A 165 13.19 -7.27 -23.96
C TYR A 165 11.77 -7.43 -24.50
N MET A 166 10.74 -7.08 -23.71
CA MET A 166 9.33 -7.13 -24.12
C MET A 166 9.07 -6.23 -25.34
N LEU A 167 9.54 -4.98 -25.33
CA LEU A 167 9.34 -4.04 -26.44
C LEU A 167 9.94 -4.52 -27.77
N VAL A 168 11.04 -5.28 -27.72
CA VAL A 168 11.76 -5.75 -28.91
C VAL A 168 11.26 -7.11 -29.38
N ASN A 169 10.88 -8.01 -28.47
CA ASN A 169 10.65 -9.42 -28.79
C ASN A 169 9.20 -9.87 -28.68
N ALA A 170 8.31 -9.12 -28.02
CA ALA A 170 6.91 -9.48 -27.85
C ALA A 170 5.99 -8.68 -28.79
N PRO A 171 4.84 -9.25 -29.20
CA PRO A 171 3.82 -8.52 -29.94
C PRO A 171 3.30 -7.33 -29.14
N TRP A 172 3.24 -6.16 -29.77
CA TRP A 172 2.68 -4.96 -29.14
C TRP A 172 1.16 -5.05 -29.03
N LEU A 173 0.63 -4.55 -27.91
CA LEU A 173 -0.79 -4.25 -27.78
C LEU A 173 -1.14 -3.08 -28.71
N PRO A 174 -2.36 -3.06 -29.29
CA PRO A 174 -2.88 -1.89 -29.98
C PRO A 174 -2.79 -0.66 -29.07
N VAL A 175 -2.25 0.46 -29.57
CA VAL A 175 -2.04 1.65 -28.72
C VAL A 175 -3.36 2.19 -28.14
N GLN A 176 -4.47 1.98 -28.85
CA GLN A 176 -5.82 2.25 -28.36
C GLN A 176 -6.09 1.54 -27.03
N ARG A 177 -5.76 0.24 -26.94
CA ARG A 177 -5.96 -0.55 -25.71
C ARG A 177 -5.25 0.06 -24.51
N ILE A 178 -4.09 0.68 -24.76
CA ILE A 178 -3.25 1.31 -23.74
C ILE A 178 -3.80 2.69 -23.37
N LEU A 179 -3.96 3.58 -24.35
CA LEU A 179 -4.35 4.97 -24.12
C LEU A 179 -5.78 5.12 -23.59
N ASP A 180 -6.66 4.17 -23.93
CA ASP A 180 -8.02 4.12 -23.40
C ASP A 180 -8.05 3.63 -21.94
N GLY A 181 -6.92 3.15 -21.41
CA GLY A 181 -6.74 2.79 -19.99
C GLY A 181 -7.30 1.42 -19.62
N ASN A 182 -7.51 0.52 -20.59
CA ASN A 182 -8.13 -0.77 -20.33
C ASN A 182 -7.09 -1.89 -20.13
N ALA A 183 -6.65 -2.05 -18.87
CA ALA A 183 -5.80 -3.16 -18.43
C ALA A 183 -6.60 -4.42 -18.03
N GLU A 184 -7.93 -4.35 -18.01
CA GLU A 184 -8.79 -5.46 -17.63
C GLU A 184 -8.70 -6.61 -18.64
N GLY A 185 -8.76 -7.86 -18.16
CA GLY A 185 -8.73 -9.05 -19.01
C GLY A 185 -7.40 -9.33 -19.74
N LEU A 186 -6.33 -8.58 -19.44
CA LEU A 186 -5.00 -8.89 -19.96
C LEU A 186 -4.41 -10.10 -19.22
N ASN A 187 -3.87 -11.07 -19.96
CA ASN A 187 -3.07 -12.14 -19.37
C ASN A 187 -1.69 -11.63 -18.91
N SER A 188 -0.92 -12.45 -18.19
CA SER A 188 0.38 -12.04 -17.62
C SER A 188 1.38 -11.51 -18.65
N LEU A 189 1.41 -12.09 -19.87
CA LEU A 189 2.31 -11.63 -20.94
C LEU A 189 1.85 -10.28 -21.50
N GLN A 190 0.54 -10.13 -21.71
CA GLN A 190 -0.05 -8.87 -22.16
C GLN A 190 0.11 -7.76 -21.12
N MET A 191 0.02 -8.09 -19.82
CA MET A 191 0.24 -7.13 -18.74
C MET A 191 1.71 -6.68 -18.69
N ALA A 192 2.66 -7.61 -18.82
CA ALA A 192 4.07 -7.25 -18.94
C ALA A 192 4.34 -6.33 -20.16
N GLN A 193 3.65 -6.58 -21.27
CA GLN A 193 3.71 -5.73 -22.46
C GLN A 193 3.04 -4.37 -22.23
N PHE A 194 1.93 -4.32 -21.49
CA PHE A 194 1.23 -3.09 -21.11
C PHE A 194 2.17 -2.16 -20.32
N TYR A 195 2.87 -2.67 -19.31
CA TYR A 195 3.87 -1.89 -18.57
C TYR A 195 5.00 -1.40 -19.47
N ALA A 196 5.54 -2.27 -20.33
CA ALA A 196 6.63 -1.92 -21.23
C ALA A 196 6.25 -0.80 -22.22
N GLN A 197 5.05 -0.87 -22.81
CA GLN A 197 4.55 0.19 -23.69
C GLN A 197 4.13 1.45 -22.93
N SER A 198 3.64 1.33 -21.69
CA SER A 198 3.31 2.47 -20.83
C SER A 198 4.55 3.29 -20.45
N TRP A 199 5.65 2.60 -20.12
CA TRP A 199 6.97 3.21 -19.98
C TRP A 199 7.38 3.92 -21.26
N LEU A 200 7.26 3.25 -22.42
CA LEU A 200 7.70 3.82 -23.70
C LEU A 200 6.91 5.08 -24.07
N ILE A 201 5.60 5.09 -23.84
CA ILE A 201 4.74 6.26 -24.08
C ILE A 201 5.18 7.41 -23.16
N THR A 202 5.35 7.16 -21.86
CA THR A 202 5.79 8.18 -20.90
C THR A 202 7.16 8.75 -21.27
N HIS A 203 8.10 7.87 -21.59
CA HIS A 203 9.45 8.22 -22.03
C HIS A 203 9.42 9.05 -23.33
N TRP A 204 8.58 8.69 -24.30
CA TRP A 204 8.40 9.48 -25.53
C TRP A 204 7.85 10.88 -25.22
N MET A 205 6.82 10.98 -24.37
CA MET A 205 6.22 12.27 -24.00
C MET A 205 7.25 13.21 -23.38
N PHE A 206 8.07 12.70 -22.45
CA PHE A 206 9.08 13.50 -21.77
C PHE A 206 10.26 13.83 -22.70
N GLY A 207 10.76 12.86 -23.46
CA GLY A 207 11.82 13.06 -24.45
C GLY A 207 11.46 14.06 -25.56
N GLN A 208 10.18 14.12 -25.95
CA GLN A 208 9.65 15.09 -26.92
C GLN A 208 9.19 16.40 -26.29
N LYS A 209 9.46 16.62 -25.00
CA LYS A 209 9.07 17.80 -24.21
C LYS A 209 7.55 18.09 -24.24
N LYS A 210 6.71 17.06 -24.35
CA LYS A 210 5.24 17.15 -24.48
C LYS A 210 4.48 17.31 -23.16
N HIS A 211 5.14 17.76 -22.10
CA HIS A 211 4.57 17.91 -20.76
C HIS A 211 3.24 18.70 -20.73
N LEU A 212 3.12 19.81 -21.47
CA LEU A 212 1.88 20.60 -21.52
C LEU A 212 0.76 19.89 -22.29
N GLN A 213 1.08 19.25 -23.41
CA GLN A 213 0.13 18.44 -24.19
C GLN A 213 -0.38 17.27 -23.35
N LEU A 214 0.52 16.58 -22.67
CA LEU A 214 0.17 15.48 -21.77
C LEU A 214 -0.74 15.95 -20.64
N LYS A 215 -0.43 17.09 -19.99
CA LYS A 215 -1.29 17.66 -18.95
C LYS A 215 -2.70 17.95 -19.47
N ARG A 216 -2.85 18.56 -20.66
CA ARG A 216 -4.15 18.84 -21.27
C ARG A 216 -4.89 17.56 -21.68
N TYR A 217 -4.17 16.58 -22.24
CA TYR A 217 -4.70 15.27 -22.58
C TYR A 217 -5.28 14.56 -21.34
N LEU A 218 -4.50 14.47 -20.26
CA LEU A 218 -4.94 13.82 -19.03
C LEU A 218 -6.13 14.54 -18.39
N ALA A 219 -6.14 15.87 -18.38
CA ALA A 219 -7.26 16.65 -17.85
C ALA A 219 -8.55 16.42 -18.65
N ALA A 220 -8.49 16.48 -19.99
CA ALA A 220 -9.63 16.24 -20.87
C ALA A 220 -10.16 14.79 -20.74
N ARG A 221 -9.26 13.80 -20.63
CA ARG A 221 -9.63 12.41 -20.35
C ARG A 221 -10.37 12.28 -19.02
N ASN A 222 -9.87 12.92 -17.96
CA ASN A 222 -10.54 12.93 -16.65
C ASN A 222 -11.92 13.61 -16.71
N SER A 223 -12.11 14.58 -17.61
CA SER A 223 -13.42 15.20 -17.88
C SER A 223 -14.37 14.36 -18.75
N GLY A 224 -13.95 13.16 -19.18
CA GLY A 224 -14.78 12.24 -19.97
C GLY A 224 -14.78 12.48 -21.47
N GLU A 225 -13.87 13.31 -22.00
CA GLU A 225 -13.72 13.50 -23.45
C GLU A 225 -13.16 12.23 -24.13
N ASP A 226 -13.52 12.04 -25.41
CA ASP A 226 -13.04 10.92 -26.21
C ASP A 226 -11.51 10.92 -26.33
N SER A 227 -10.92 9.75 -26.06
CA SER A 227 -9.47 9.56 -25.99
C SER A 227 -8.76 9.95 -27.27
N GLN A 228 -9.28 9.45 -28.39
CA GLN A 228 -8.64 9.57 -29.68
C GLN A 228 -8.77 10.98 -30.26
N ALA A 229 -9.95 11.59 -30.10
CA ALA A 229 -10.19 12.98 -30.50
C ALA A 229 -9.27 13.94 -29.75
N VAL A 230 -9.15 13.77 -28.42
CA VAL A 230 -8.26 14.61 -27.60
C VAL A 230 -6.80 14.35 -27.96
N PHE A 231 -6.42 13.09 -28.19
CA PHE A 231 -5.04 12.77 -28.60
C PHE A 231 -4.68 13.44 -29.92
N GLN A 232 -5.55 13.37 -30.93
CA GLN A 232 -5.37 14.07 -32.20
C GLN A 232 -5.24 15.58 -32.01
N ARG A 233 -6.09 16.18 -31.17
CA ARG A 233 -6.06 17.62 -30.85
C ARG A 233 -4.75 18.04 -30.21
N GLU A 234 -4.27 17.30 -29.21
CA GLU A 234 -3.11 17.71 -28.41
C GLU A 234 -1.76 17.33 -29.05
N PHE A 235 -1.71 16.23 -29.79
CA PHE A 235 -0.47 15.70 -30.35
C PHE A 235 -0.37 15.83 -31.87
N GLY A 236 -1.45 16.22 -32.56
CA GLY A 236 -1.47 16.42 -34.01
C GLY A 236 -1.31 15.14 -34.82
N MET A 237 -1.55 13.97 -34.21
CA MET A 237 -1.43 12.67 -34.86
C MET A 237 -2.47 11.70 -34.32
N ASN A 238 -2.87 10.74 -35.15
CA ASN A 238 -3.78 9.68 -34.74
C ASN A 238 -3.01 8.51 -34.12
N TYR A 239 -3.74 7.52 -33.61
CA TYR A 239 -3.16 6.34 -32.97
C TYR A 239 -2.28 5.47 -33.89
N ALA A 240 -2.59 5.37 -35.18
CA ALA A 240 -1.77 4.61 -36.12
C ALA A 240 -0.43 5.31 -36.37
N GLU A 241 -0.46 6.63 -36.57
CA GLU A 241 0.73 7.48 -36.68
C GLU A 241 1.58 7.42 -35.41
N PHE A 242 0.93 7.49 -34.23
CA PHE A 242 1.62 7.40 -32.95
C PHE A 242 2.28 6.03 -32.75
N THR A 243 1.61 4.94 -33.12
CA THR A 243 2.21 3.59 -33.08
C THR A 243 3.48 3.52 -33.92
N LYS A 244 3.48 4.10 -35.13
CA LYS A 244 4.66 4.20 -35.99
C LYS A 244 5.75 5.08 -35.36
N ALA A 245 5.36 6.19 -34.73
CA ALA A 245 6.28 7.10 -34.04
C ALA A 245 6.98 6.38 -32.87
N LEU A 246 6.26 5.64 -32.04
CA LEU A 246 6.81 4.86 -30.93
C LEU A 246 7.76 3.76 -31.43
N LYS A 247 7.41 3.02 -32.48
CA LYS A 247 8.29 2.00 -33.08
C LYS A 247 9.57 2.61 -33.65
N THR A 248 9.47 3.80 -34.27
CA THR A 248 10.63 4.54 -34.77
C THR A 248 11.48 5.08 -33.62
N TYR A 249 10.85 5.43 -32.50
CA TYR A 249 11.54 5.96 -31.34
C TYR A 249 12.36 4.89 -30.62
N VAL A 250 11.76 3.71 -30.37
CA VAL A 250 12.44 2.60 -29.68
C VAL A 250 13.55 1.95 -30.51
N SER A 251 13.53 2.10 -31.85
CA SER A 251 14.60 1.58 -32.72
C SER A 251 15.87 2.44 -32.74
N ARG A 252 15.85 3.60 -32.07
CA ARG A 252 16.99 4.51 -31.93
C ARG A 252 17.56 4.43 -30.52
N PRO A 253 18.82 4.86 -30.30
CA PRO A 253 19.37 5.01 -28.96
C PRO A 253 18.46 5.91 -28.10
N LEU A 254 17.98 5.38 -26.99
CA LEU A 254 17.16 6.10 -26.03
C LEU A 254 18.05 6.98 -25.14
N THR A 255 17.58 8.18 -24.85
CA THR A 255 18.27 9.14 -23.97
C THR A 255 17.49 9.27 -22.68
N TYR A 256 18.18 9.59 -21.61
CA TYR A 256 17.62 9.77 -20.27
C TYR A 256 18.01 11.14 -19.73
N LEU A 257 17.28 11.62 -18.73
CA LEU A 257 17.58 12.89 -18.08
C LEU A 257 18.81 12.72 -17.19
N LYS A 258 19.75 13.66 -17.29
CA LYS A 258 20.86 13.82 -16.34
C LYS A 258 20.64 15.09 -15.53
N ILE A 259 20.50 14.93 -14.23
CA ILE A 259 20.20 16.02 -13.31
C ILE A 259 21.40 16.15 -12.37
N GLY A 260 22.13 17.27 -12.43
CA GLY A 260 23.19 17.53 -11.46
C GLY A 260 22.62 17.63 -10.05
N ARG A 261 23.30 17.04 -9.05
CA ARG A 261 22.90 17.15 -7.65
C ARG A 261 22.96 18.63 -7.24
N PRO A 262 21.84 19.25 -6.83
CA PRO A 262 21.85 20.64 -6.37
C PRO A 262 22.81 20.83 -5.19
N GLU A 263 23.55 21.93 -5.16
CA GLU A 263 24.55 22.21 -4.11
C GLU A 263 23.93 22.36 -2.71
N ASP A 264 22.65 22.75 -2.65
CA ASP A 264 21.88 22.89 -1.41
C ASP A 264 21.28 21.56 -0.91
N TRP A 265 21.41 20.46 -1.66
CA TRP A 265 21.04 19.13 -1.19
C TRP A 265 22.10 18.61 -0.21
N GLY A 266 21.96 19.03 1.05
CA GLY A 266 22.69 18.45 2.17
C GLY A 266 22.38 16.96 2.35
N PRO A 267 23.25 16.23 3.08
CA PRO A 267 22.99 14.84 3.42
C PRO A 267 21.66 14.72 4.17
N ALA A 268 20.91 13.65 3.89
CA ALA A 268 19.70 13.35 4.62
C ALA A 268 20.02 13.16 6.12
N SER A 269 19.18 13.72 6.99
CA SER A 269 19.24 13.42 8.42
C SER A 269 18.75 11.99 8.65
N VAL A 270 19.64 11.12 9.14
CA VAL A 270 19.31 9.72 9.41
C VAL A 270 19.64 9.40 10.87
N THR A 271 18.62 9.08 11.65
CA THR A 271 18.78 8.56 13.01
C THR A 271 18.65 7.04 12.98
N ILE A 272 19.66 6.31 13.45
CA ILE A 272 19.62 4.84 13.51
C ILE A 272 19.51 4.39 14.95
N THR A 273 18.59 3.48 15.21
CA THR A 273 18.34 2.88 16.52
C THR A 273 18.31 1.37 16.40
N ALA A 274 19.02 0.66 17.28
CA ALA A 274 18.89 -0.78 17.40
C ALA A 274 17.52 -1.13 17.99
N LEU A 275 16.84 -2.11 17.40
CA LEU A 275 15.58 -2.62 17.95
C LEU A 275 15.83 -3.66 19.05
N PRO A 276 14.86 -3.87 19.97
CA PRO A 276 14.97 -4.92 20.97
C PRO A 276 15.05 -6.30 20.32
N LYS A 277 15.64 -7.26 21.02
CA LYS A 277 15.81 -8.64 20.54
C LYS A 277 14.48 -9.33 20.17
N SER A 278 13.38 -8.90 20.76
CA SER A 278 12.04 -9.37 20.39
C SER A 278 11.68 -9.09 18.93
N ALA A 279 12.32 -8.11 18.28
CA ALA A 279 12.09 -7.76 16.88
C ALA A 279 12.43 -8.92 15.92
N ASP A 280 13.41 -9.76 16.26
CA ASP A 280 13.83 -10.91 15.47
C ASP A 280 12.64 -11.85 15.18
N ASP A 281 11.73 -12.00 16.14
CA ASP A 281 10.57 -12.89 16.04
C ASP A 281 9.24 -12.16 15.83
N LEU A 282 9.14 -10.88 16.20
CA LEU A 282 7.84 -10.19 16.33
C LEU A 282 7.69 -8.94 15.46
N LEU A 283 8.74 -8.44 14.81
CA LEU A 283 8.64 -7.25 13.96
C LEU A 283 7.78 -7.51 12.72
N LEU A 284 8.13 -8.53 11.93
CA LEU A 284 7.39 -8.87 10.70
C LEU A 284 5.99 -9.43 10.98
N PRO A 285 5.78 -10.33 11.96
CA PRO A 285 4.42 -10.69 12.38
C PRO A 285 3.60 -9.47 12.81
N GLY A 286 4.17 -8.56 13.62
CA GLY A 286 3.49 -7.34 14.04
C GLY A 286 3.07 -6.47 12.84
N ALA A 287 3.94 -6.31 11.85
CA ALA A 287 3.61 -5.58 10.63
C ALA A 287 2.47 -6.25 9.84
N GLY A 288 2.46 -7.58 9.74
CA GLY A 288 1.38 -8.34 9.09
C GLY A 288 0.04 -8.22 9.81
N ILE A 289 0.06 -8.20 11.14
CA ILE A 289 -1.13 -8.01 11.98
C ILE A 289 -1.70 -6.60 11.76
N SER A 290 -0.87 -5.55 11.83
CA SER A 290 -1.32 -4.17 11.65
C SER A 290 -1.83 -3.87 10.23
N LEU A 291 -1.40 -4.64 9.23
CA LEU A 291 -1.97 -4.57 7.88
C LEU A 291 -3.36 -5.20 7.79
N GLY A 292 -3.75 -6.04 8.76
CA GLY A 292 -5.00 -6.78 8.77
C GLY A 292 -4.78 -8.28 8.53
N ILE A 293 -5.33 -9.08 9.45
CA ILE A 293 -5.25 -10.54 9.41
C ILE A 293 -6.64 -11.15 9.59
N ASP A 294 -6.99 -12.11 8.73
CA ASP A 294 -8.23 -12.89 8.85
C ASP A 294 -8.09 -13.99 9.93
N GLU A 295 -9.21 -14.60 10.30
CA GLU A 295 -9.21 -15.62 11.35
C GLU A 295 -8.40 -16.87 10.98
N GLU A 296 -8.43 -17.29 9.70
CA GLU A 296 -7.71 -18.48 9.21
C GLU A 296 -6.20 -18.35 9.41
N ARG A 297 -5.62 -17.21 9.01
CA ARG A 297 -4.19 -16.90 9.21
C ARG A 297 -3.90 -16.46 10.65
N GLY A 298 -4.87 -15.83 11.30
CA GLY A 298 -4.72 -15.25 12.62
C GLY A 298 -4.52 -16.29 13.72
N ARG A 299 -5.24 -17.43 13.67
CA ARG A 299 -5.12 -18.49 14.69
C ARG A 299 -3.70 -19.07 14.80
N PRO A 300 -3.03 -19.53 13.73
CA PRO A 300 -1.65 -19.99 13.82
C PRO A 300 -0.68 -18.85 14.16
N MET A 301 -0.93 -17.63 13.67
CA MET A 301 -0.12 -16.46 14.01
C MET A 301 -0.19 -16.13 15.51
N LEU A 302 -1.38 -16.19 16.12
CA LEU A 302 -1.59 -15.97 17.55
C LEU A 302 -0.76 -16.94 18.40
N ALA A 303 -0.76 -18.23 18.06
CA ALA A 303 0.04 -19.23 18.77
C ALA A 303 1.54 -18.94 18.66
N ARG A 304 2.01 -18.54 17.48
CA ARG A 304 3.40 -18.13 17.24
C ARG A 304 3.77 -16.89 18.06
N VAL A 305 2.96 -15.86 18.02
CA VAL A 305 3.18 -14.60 18.75
C VAL A 305 3.19 -14.82 20.26
N ARG A 306 2.26 -15.60 20.81
CA ARG A 306 2.25 -15.96 22.24
C ARG A 306 3.56 -16.65 22.65
N LYS A 307 4.03 -17.62 21.86
CA LYS A 307 5.27 -18.33 22.12
C LYS A 307 6.48 -17.39 22.10
N ALA A 308 6.58 -16.53 21.08
CA ALA A 308 7.68 -15.58 20.96
C ALA A 308 7.64 -14.51 22.07
N ALA A 309 6.47 -13.93 22.35
CA ALA A 309 6.32 -12.90 23.38
C ALA A 309 6.63 -13.43 24.80
N ALA A 310 6.34 -14.70 25.08
CA ALA A 310 6.70 -15.33 26.36
C ALA A 310 8.22 -15.37 26.63
N ALA A 311 9.06 -15.34 25.59
CA ALA A 311 10.51 -15.26 25.73
C ALA A 311 11.02 -13.86 26.11
N PHE A 312 10.17 -12.82 26.01
CA PHE A 312 10.52 -11.42 26.24
C PHE A 312 9.54 -10.73 27.20
N PRO A 313 9.42 -11.21 28.46
CA PRO A 313 8.50 -10.62 29.43
C PRO A 313 8.86 -9.15 29.72
N GLY A 314 7.88 -8.25 29.55
CA GLY A 314 8.05 -6.81 29.79
C GLY A 314 8.58 -6.03 28.58
N ASP A 315 8.98 -6.70 27.50
CA ASP A 315 9.35 -6.02 26.26
C ASP A 315 8.13 -5.37 25.61
N ARG A 316 8.23 -4.08 25.28
CA ARG A 316 7.11 -3.29 24.76
C ARG A 316 6.67 -3.74 23.37
N LEU A 317 7.60 -4.11 22.48
CA LEU A 317 7.26 -4.60 21.14
C LEU A 317 6.52 -5.93 21.25
N ALA A 318 7.03 -6.86 22.06
CA ALA A 318 6.39 -8.15 22.27
C ALA A 318 4.99 -8.01 22.85
N MET A 319 4.82 -7.13 23.84
CA MET A 319 3.54 -6.86 24.47
C MET A 319 2.54 -6.21 23.51
N ALA A 320 2.98 -5.27 22.67
CA ALA A 320 2.13 -4.61 21.67
C ALA A 320 1.69 -5.58 20.57
N THR A 321 2.62 -6.34 19.99
CA THR A 321 2.30 -7.34 18.96
C THR A 321 1.37 -8.42 19.50
N GLN A 322 1.57 -8.89 20.73
CA GLN A 322 0.65 -9.84 21.37
C GLN A 322 -0.71 -9.21 21.66
N ALA A 323 -0.75 -7.98 22.19
CA ALA A 323 -2.03 -7.31 22.46
C ALA A 323 -2.87 -7.21 21.20
N GLU A 324 -2.30 -6.77 20.08
CA GLU A 324 -3.01 -6.56 18.82
C GLU A 324 -3.63 -7.86 18.28
N ILE A 325 -2.85 -8.95 18.17
CA ILE A 325 -3.40 -10.22 17.68
C ILE A 325 -4.43 -10.85 18.63
N GLU A 326 -4.29 -10.64 19.95
CA GLU A 326 -5.31 -11.08 20.92
C GLU A 326 -6.62 -10.31 20.73
N LEU A 327 -6.55 -9.03 20.36
CA LEU A 327 -7.71 -8.18 20.09
C LEU A 327 -8.37 -8.47 18.73
N ASP A 328 -7.61 -8.95 17.75
CA ASP A 328 -8.13 -9.29 16.42
C ASP A 328 -8.76 -10.68 16.38
N VAL A 329 -8.06 -11.72 16.89
CA VAL A 329 -8.48 -13.13 16.71
C VAL A 329 -8.41 -13.97 18.00
N GLY A 330 -7.84 -13.42 19.08
CA GLY A 330 -7.59 -14.13 20.33
C GLY A 330 -8.58 -13.82 21.44
N ASP A 331 -8.06 -13.76 22.66
CA ASP A 331 -8.83 -13.39 23.85
C ASP A 331 -8.73 -11.88 24.12
N VAL A 332 -9.85 -11.19 23.93
CA VAL A 332 -9.96 -9.74 24.12
C VAL A 332 -9.62 -9.31 25.55
N ALA A 333 -9.86 -10.15 26.57
CA ALA A 333 -9.50 -9.84 27.95
C ALA A 333 -7.97 -9.84 28.15
N THR A 334 -7.28 -10.83 27.57
CA THR A 334 -5.82 -10.88 27.52
C THR A 334 -5.24 -9.67 26.77
N GLY A 335 -5.77 -9.37 25.56
CA GLY A 335 -5.34 -8.21 24.78
C GLY A 335 -5.51 -6.88 25.51
N ARG A 336 -6.65 -6.69 26.20
CA ARG A 336 -6.92 -5.54 27.07
C ARG A 336 -5.88 -5.42 28.19
N THR A 337 -5.60 -6.52 28.88
CA THR A 337 -4.64 -6.52 30.01
C THR A 337 -3.24 -6.11 29.54
N LEU A 338 -2.82 -6.56 28.36
CA LEU A 338 -1.54 -6.16 27.77
C LEU A 338 -1.57 -4.68 27.35
N ALA A 339 -2.66 -4.22 26.73
CA ALA A 339 -2.82 -2.80 26.36
C ALA A 339 -2.82 -1.86 27.57
N GLU A 340 -3.40 -2.27 28.70
CA GLU A 340 -3.37 -1.51 29.97
C GLU A 340 -1.95 -1.40 30.54
N LYS A 341 -1.14 -2.46 30.43
CA LYS A 341 0.27 -2.40 30.80
C LYS A 341 1.07 -1.49 29.87
N LEU A 342 0.78 -1.53 28.57
CA LEU A 342 1.49 -0.70 27.58
C LEU A 342 1.31 0.80 27.82
N VAL A 343 0.13 1.22 28.29
CA VAL A 343 -0.21 2.63 28.52
C VAL A 343 0.31 3.19 29.84
N ALA A 344 0.86 2.32 30.71
CA ALA A 344 1.49 2.74 31.96
C ALA A 344 2.88 3.36 31.70
N GLY A 345 3.32 4.23 32.63
CA GLY A 345 4.65 4.85 32.59
C GLY A 345 4.93 5.60 31.28
N GLU A 346 6.01 5.23 30.59
CA GLU A 346 6.46 5.84 29.34
C GLU A 346 5.45 5.73 28.20
N GLY A 347 4.53 4.76 28.25
CA GLY A 347 3.50 4.60 27.22
C GLY A 347 2.27 5.48 27.37
N ALA A 348 2.22 6.34 28.40
CA ALA A 348 1.06 7.21 28.63
C ALA A 348 0.82 8.24 27.50
N GLN A 349 1.86 8.50 26.69
CA GLN A 349 1.84 9.39 25.52
C GLN A 349 2.22 8.65 24.22
N ASP A 350 2.23 7.31 24.23
CA ASP A 350 2.50 6.50 23.04
C ASP A 350 1.18 6.28 22.30
N ALA A 351 1.07 6.81 21.07
CA ALA A 351 -0.16 6.75 20.29
C ALA A 351 -0.61 5.31 19.99
N ARG A 352 0.33 4.37 19.75
CA ARG A 352 0.00 2.96 19.53
C ARG A 352 -0.50 2.29 20.81
N ALA A 353 0.13 2.56 21.95
CA ALA A 353 -0.32 2.03 23.24
C ALA A 353 -1.73 2.55 23.61
N LEU A 354 -1.96 3.85 23.42
CA LEU A 354 -3.27 4.49 23.63
C LEU A 354 -4.32 3.92 22.67
N PHE A 355 -3.97 3.73 21.40
CA PHE A 355 -4.83 3.11 20.40
C PHE A 355 -5.20 1.69 20.79
N LEU A 356 -4.24 0.82 21.10
CA LEU A 356 -4.50 -0.58 21.48
C LEU A 356 -5.43 -0.67 22.69
N ARG A 357 -5.33 0.29 23.64
CA ARG A 357 -6.25 0.31 24.78
C ARG A 357 -7.69 0.67 24.38
N GLY A 358 -7.88 1.61 23.46
CA GLY A 358 -9.20 1.89 22.88
C GLY A 358 -9.71 0.75 22.01
N TYR A 359 -8.80 0.14 21.25
CA TYR A 359 -9.07 -1.00 20.38
C TYR A 359 -9.58 -2.21 21.17
N ALA A 360 -9.12 -2.40 22.41
CA ALA A 360 -9.66 -3.42 23.30
C ALA A 360 -11.14 -3.24 23.66
N ASP A 361 -11.61 -2.00 23.77
CA ASP A 361 -13.04 -1.70 23.95
C ASP A 361 -13.81 -1.89 22.63
N LEU A 362 -13.22 -1.47 21.51
CA LEU A 362 -13.81 -1.65 20.18
C LEU A 362 -13.97 -3.14 19.82
N SER A 363 -12.93 -3.96 19.99
CA SER A 363 -12.99 -5.42 19.76
C SER A 363 -13.99 -6.12 20.67
N ALA A 364 -14.16 -5.65 21.92
CA ALA A 364 -15.22 -6.16 22.79
C ALA A 364 -16.61 -5.76 22.26
N ALA A 365 -16.77 -4.52 21.78
CA ALA A 365 -18.03 -4.02 21.25
C ALA A 365 -18.45 -4.74 19.96
N ARG A 366 -17.50 -5.11 19.09
CA ARG A 366 -17.75 -5.91 17.87
C ARG A 366 -18.41 -7.26 18.16
N LYS A 367 -18.27 -7.80 19.38
CA LYS A 367 -18.94 -9.04 19.84
C LYS A 367 -20.36 -8.83 20.38
N LEU A 368 -20.82 -7.59 20.45
CA LEU A 368 -22.16 -7.23 20.89
C LEU A 368 -23.01 -6.73 19.70
N GLU A 369 -24.30 -6.55 19.91
CA GLU A 369 -25.23 -6.05 18.90
C GLU A 369 -25.94 -4.77 19.36
N GLY A 370 -26.28 -3.92 18.38
CA GLY A 370 -27.07 -2.71 18.60
C GLY A 370 -26.55 -1.84 19.76
N GLN A 371 -27.48 -1.39 20.60
CA GLN A 371 -27.20 -0.42 21.66
C GLN A 371 -26.31 -0.97 22.79
N ALA A 372 -26.13 -2.29 22.89
CA ALA A 372 -25.21 -2.89 23.87
C ALA A 372 -23.75 -2.48 23.61
N ARG A 373 -23.42 -2.02 22.40
CA ARG A 373 -22.09 -1.49 22.05
C ARG A 373 -21.78 -0.12 22.65
N ALA A 374 -22.81 0.68 22.97
CA ALA A 374 -22.66 2.10 23.28
C ALA A 374 -21.66 2.38 24.43
N PRO A 375 -21.68 1.70 25.59
CA PRO A 375 -20.72 1.98 26.67
C PRO A 375 -19.26 1.70 26.28
N LEU A 376 -19.02 0.68 25.47
CA LEU A 376 -17.69 0.32 24.98
C LEU A 376 -17.22 1.30 23.91
N TYR A 377 -18.11 1.73 23.01
CA TYR A 377 -17.81 2.78 22.04
C TYR A 377 -17.45 4.11 22.74
N ASP A 378 -18.19 4.51 23.76
CA ASP A 378 -17.88 5.70 24.57
C ASP A 378 -16.51 5.62 25.24
N SER A 379 -16.14 4.45 25.75
CA SER A 379 -14.82 4.19 26.33
C SER A 379 -13.72 4.25 25.26
N ALA A 380 -13.90 3.53 24.15
CA ALA A 380 -12.94 3.48 23.04
C ALA A 380 -12.63 4.87 22.47
N ARG A 381 -13.65 5.70 22.24
CA ARG A 381 -13.48 7.08 21.72
C ARG A 381 -12.54 7.93 22.56
N LYS A 382 -12.63 7.83 23.90
CA LYS A 382 -11.76 8.61 24.80
C LYS A 382 -10.29 8.25 24.60
N TRP A 383 -10.00 6.97 24.35
CA TRP A 383 -8.66 6.50 24.06
C TRP A 383 -8.18 6.90 22.67
N PHE A 384 -9.04 6.80 21.64
CA PHE A 384 -8.68 7.23 20.29
C PHE A 384 -8.40 8.74 20.21
N VAL A 385 -9.16 9.57 20.92
CA VAL A 385 -8.87 11.01 21.06
C VAL A 385 -7.52 11.25 21.73
N ARG A 386 -7.15 10.44 22.73
CA ARG A 386 -5.82 10.54 23.36
C ARG A 386 -4.70 10.09 22.41
N ALA A 387 -4.91 9.00 21.67
CA ALA A 387 -3.96 8.53 20.67
C ALA A 387 -3.70 9.60 19.60
N PHE A 388 -4.75 10.23 19.08
CA PHE A 388 -4.64 11.35 18.13
C PHE A 388 -3.95 12.59 18.71
N LYS A 389 -4.13 12.87 20.01
CA LYS A 389 -3.41 13.97 20.67
C LYS A 389 -1.92 13.67 20.86
N ALA A 390 -1.57 12.42 21.11
CA ALA A 390 -0.19 11.95 21.22
C ALA A 390 0.51 11.98 19.86
N ASP A 391 -0.18 11.57 18.80
CA ASP A 391 0.29 11.67 17.42
C ASP A 391 -0.89 12.04 16.50
N LYS A 392 -0.85 13.28 15.98
CA LYS A 392 -1.88 13.83 15.10
C LYS A 392 -1.94 13.13 13.73
N TYR A 393 -0.98 12.27 13.43
CA TYR A 393 -0.86 11.55 12.16
C TYR A 393 -1.14 10.05 12.32
N TYR A 394 -1.57 9.61 13.51
CA TYR A 394 -1.89 8.22 13.79
C TYR A 394 -3.29 7.85 13.25
N VAL A 395 -3.34 7.63 11.93
CA VAL A 395 -4.54 7.29 11.15
C VAL A 395 -5.40 6.17 11.74
N PRO A 396 -4.85 5.06 12.30
CA PRO A 396 -5.67 3.99 12.87
C PRO A 396 -6.62 4.48 13.97
N ALA A 397 -6.24 5.50 14.74
CA ALA A 397 -7.12 6.07 15.77
C ALA A 397 -8.29 6.86 15.17
N LEU A 398 -8.08 7.58 14.06
CA LEU A 398 -9.17 8.30 13.38
C LEU A 398 -10.15 7.32 12.73
N TRP A 399 -9.64 6.28 12.09
CA TRP A 399 -10.46 5.22 11.51
C TRP A 399 -11.32 4.51 12.56
N ALA A 400 -10.70 4.03 13.64
CA ALA A 400 -11.40 3.36 14.73
C ALA A 400 -12.37 4.30 15.49
N TYR A 401 -12.06 5.60 15.56
CA TYR A 401 -12.99 6.60 16.11
C TYR A 401 -14.28 6.63 15.32
N VAL A 402 -14.21 6.69 13.98
CA VAL A 402 -15.42 6.77 13.14
C VAL A 402 -16.27 5.52 13.28
N GLU A 403 -15.66 4.33 13.36
CA GLU A 403 -16.40 3.08 13.57
C GLU A 403 -17.27 3.13 14.84
N THR A 404 -16.76 3.73 15.92
CA THR A 404 -17.51 3.85 17.18
C THR A 404 -18.74 4.77 17.10
N ARG A 405 -18.94 5.47 15.96
CA ARG A 405 -20.05 6.37 15.71
C ARG A 405 -21.18 5.68 14.96
N SER A 406 -21.04 4.38 14.62
CA SER A 406 -21.98 3.63 13.79
C SER A 406 -23.39 3.44 14.38
N LEU A 407 -23.63 3.80 15.64
CA LEU A 407 -24.96 3.75 16.27
C LEU A 407 -25.77 5.03 16.07
N GLU A 408 -25.12 6.10 15.61
CA GLU A 408 -25.70 7.42 15.47
C GLU A 408 -25.72 7.82 13.99
N PRO A 409 -26.65 8.68 13.56
CA PRO A 409 -26.59 9.28 12.23
C PRO A 409 -25.26 10.01 12.02
N LEU A 410 -24.69 9.91 10.82
CA LEU A 410 -23.43 10.59 10.47
C LEU A 410 -23.50 12.09 10.79
N SER A 411 -22.72 12.54 11.77
CA SER A 411 -22.60 13.97 12.09
C SER A 411 -21.59 14.66 11.19
N ASP A 412 -21.59 16.00 11.18
CA ASP A 412 -20.59 16.77 10.42
C ASP A 412 -19.19 16.59 10.99
N ASN A 413 -19.08 16.37 12.31
CA ASN A 413 -17.81 16.05 12.94
C ASN A 413 -17.29 14.68 12.48
N ASP A 414 -18.15 13.68 12.35
CA ASP A 414 -17.76 12.34 11.90
C ASP A 414 -17.26 12.37 10.44
N LEU A 415 -17.94 13.15 9.58
CA LEU A 415 -17.46 13.43 8.22
C LEU A 415 -16.08 14.10 8.24
N ASN A 416 -15.89 15.14 9.06
CA ASN A 416 -14.60 15.83 9.15
C ASN A 416 -13.45 14.91 9.62
N VAL A 417 -13.72 13.99 10.54
CA VAL A 417 -12.74 12.98 10.98
C VAL A 417 -12.39 12.02 9.85
N LEU A 418 -13.37 11.55 9.07
CA LEU A 418 -13.11 10.70 7.89
C LEU A 418 -12.30 11.44 6.82
N LEU A 419 -12.65 12.70 6.53
CA LEU A 419 -11.91 13.51 5.56
C LEU A 419 -10.48 13.77 6.02
N GLU A 420 -10.25 14.00 7.32
CA GLU A 420 -8.90 14.15 7.86
C GLU A 420 -8.11 12.83 7.80
N ALA A 421 -8.72 11.70 8.13
CA ALA A 421 -8.09 10.38 7.99
C ALA A 421 -7.68 10.12 6.54
N GLN A 422 -8.58 10.39 5.58
CA GLN A 422 -8.31 10.24 4.14
C GLN A 422 -7.21 11.21 3.67
N ARG A 423 -7.18 12.44 4.18
CA ARG A 423 -6.13 13.42 3.86
C ARG A 423 -4.75 12.97 4.34
N LEU A 424 -4.69 12.31 5.51
CA LEU A 424 -3.45 11.79 6.09
C LEU A 424 -2.98 10.49 5.43
N ALA A 425 -3.90 9.67 4.94
CA ALA A 425 -3.64 8.39 4.30
C ALA A 425 -4.41 8.26 2.96
N PRO A 426 -4.09 9.09 1.95
CA PRO A 426 -4.81 9.07 0.68
C PRO A 426 -4.59 7.79 -0.13
N GLN A 427 -3.66 6.93 0.29
CA GLN A 427 -3.36 5.63 -0.31
C GLN A 427 -4.28 4.50 0.17
N VAL A 428 -5.11 4.74 1.21
CA VAL A 428 -5.98 3.71 1.79
C VAL A 428 -7.36 3.78 1.16
N ASP A 429 -7.71 2.71 0.42
CA ASP A 429 -8.96 2.62 -0.33
C ASP A 429 -10.20 2.70 0.58
N GLU A 430 -10.17 2.04 1.74
CA GLU A 430 -11.29 2.01 2.68
C GLU A 430 -11.58 3.40 3.23
N LEU A 431 -10.55 4.22 3.49
CA LEU A 431 -10.71 5.61 3.93
C LEU A 431 -11.32 6.46 2.81
N ARG A 432 -10.81 6.33 1.58
CA ARG A 432 -11.31 7.07 0.42
C ARG A 432 -12.77 6.69 0.10
N GLY A 433 -13.05 5.40 0.06
CA GLY A 433 -14.39 4.84 -0.16
C GLY A 433 -15.38 5.29 0.91
N SER A 434 -15.01 5.16 2.19
CA SER A 434 -15.85 5.57 3.31
C SER A 434 -16.09 7.09 3.34
N ALA A 435 -15.08 7.90 3.04
CA ALA A 435 -15.24 9.34 2.91
C ALA A 435 -16.19 9.71 1.76
N ALA A 436 -16.08 9.05 0.61
CA ALA A 436 -17.00 9.27 -0.51
C ALA A 436 -18.44 8.87 -0.17
N VAL A 437 -18.65 7.74 0.52
CA VAL A 437 -19.97 7.31 1.03
C VAL A 437 -20.52 8.35 2.01
N ALA A 438 -19.71 8.84 2.94
CA ALA A 438 -20.12 9.85 3.91
C ALA A 438 -20.52 11.18 3.24
N LEU A 439 -19.77 11.61 2.21
CA LEU A 439 -20.12 12.77 1.38
C LEU A 439 -21.46 12.56 0.64
N MET A 440 -21.69 11.36 0.09
CA MET A 440 -22.97 11.00 -0.54
C MET A 440 -24.15 11.06 0.45
N GLN A 441 -23.97 10.55 1.68
CA GLN A 441 -24.99 10.64 2.74
C GLN A 441 -25.35 12.09 3.08
N LYS A 442 -24.38 13.00 3.00
CA LYS A 442 -24.57 14.45 3.18
C LYS A 442 -25.00 15.19 1.90
N ARG A 443 -25.22 14.46 0.80
CA ARG A 443 -25.61 14.99 -0.52
C ARG A 443 -24.57 15.92 -1.17
N TYR A 444 -23.31 15.79 -0.77
CA TYR A 444 -22.15 16.44 -1.38
C TYR A 444 -21.65 15.60 -2.57
N PHE A 445 -22.49 15.50 -3.61
CA PHE A 445 -22.27 14.61 -4.75
C PHE A 445 -21.02 14.97 -5.56
N ASP A 446 -20.74 16.26 -5.74
CA ASP A 446 -19.59 16.71 -6.54
C ASP A 446 -18.27 16.48 -5.79
N GLU A 447 -18.27 16.60 -4.46
CA GLU A 447 -17.17 16.22 -3.58
C GLU A 447 -16.97 14.70 -3.56
N ALA A 448 -18.05 13.92 -3.46
CA ALA A 448 -17.99 12.46 -3.45
C ALA A 448 -17.41 11.93 -4.76
N ALA A 449 -17.83 12.48 -5.90
CA ALA A 449 -17.29 12.11 -7.21
C ALA A 449 -15.79 12.38 -7.30
N ARG A 450 -15.33 13.57 -6.86
CA ARG A 450 -13.89 13.90 -6.82
C ARG A 450 -13.09 13.02 -5.86
N MET A 451 -13.67 12.68 -4.70
CA MET A 451 -13.04 11.82 -3.71
C MET A 451 -12.75 10.42 -4.25
N ILE A 452 -13.71 9.82 -4.96
CA ILE A 452 -13.63 8.42 -5.38
C ILE A 452 -12.96 8.21 -6.75
N GLU A 453 -12.88 9.26 -7.58
CA GLU A 453 -12.34 9.20 -8.95
C GLU A 453 -10.95 8.56 -9.06
N PRO A 454 -9.96 8.84 -8.17
CA PRO A 454 -8.64 8.21 -8.29
C PRO A 454 -8.68 6.69 -8.09
N LEU A 455 -9.53 6.20 -7.19
CA LEU A 455 -9.70 4.75 -6.97
C LEU A 455 -10.50 4.10 -8.11
N ALA A 456 -11.47 4.80 -8.69
CA ALA A 456 -12.22 4.30 -9.84
C ALA A 456 -11.32 4.08 -11.08
N ALA A 457 -10.25 4.87 -11.19
CA ALA A 457 -9.25 4.81 -12.26
C ALA A 457 -8.04 3.90 -11.96
N ASP A 458 -7.97 3.31 -10.76
CA ASP A 458 -6.82 2.51 -10.33
C ASP A 458 -6.73 1.19 -11.14
N PRO A 459 -5.63 0.95 -11.88
CA PRO A 459 -5.42 -0.31 -12.60
C PRO A 459 -5.24 -1.54 -11.71
N HIS A 460 -4.85 -1.35 -10.45
CA HIS A 460 -4.56 -2.43 -9.50
C HIS A 460 -5.64 -2.61 -8.43
N GLY A 461 -6.62 -1.71 -8.36
CA GLY A 461 -7.63 -1.70 -7.29
C GLY A 461 -8.65 -2.85 -7.35
N GLY A 462 -8.65 -3.68 -8.38
CA GLY A 462 -9.50 -4.88 -8.49
C GLY A 462 -10.97 -4.62 -8.15
N GLY A 463 -11.50 -5.33 -7.14
CA GLY A 463 -12.87 -5.15 -6.65
C GLY A 463 -13.14 -3.76 -6.05
N SER A 464 -12.15 -3.16 -5.38
CA SER A 464 -12.25 -1.78 -4.86
C SER A 464 -12.43 -0.77 -6.00
N ALA A 465 -11.69 -0.91 -7.09
CA ALA A 465 -11.84 -0.05 -8.27
C ALA A 465 -13.21 -0.24 -8.94
N ALA A 466 -13.72 -1.48 -9.03
CA ALA A 466 -15.07 -1.75 -9.55
C ALA A 466 -16.16 -1.09 -8.69
N ARG A 467 -16.05 -1.22 -7.36
CA ARG A 467 -16.94 -0.56 -6.40
C ARG A 467 -16.86 0.97 -6.49
N ALA A 468 -15.66 1.52 -6.61
CA ALA A 468 -15.44 2.94 -6.80
C ALA A 468 -16.08 3.48 -8.08
N ARG A 469 -16.03 2.72 -9.19
CA ARG A 469 -16.74 3.07 -10.44
C ARG A 469 -18.25 3.12 -10.25
N ALA A 470 -18.83 2.17 -9.50
CA ALA A 470 -20.26 2.19 -9.18
C ALA A 470 -20.64 3.43 -8.36
N LEU A 471 -19.90 3.72 -7.29
CA LEU A 471 -20.12 4.90 -6.45
C LEU A 471 -19.95 6.22 -7.24
N LEU A 472 -18.94 6.29 -8.11
CA LEU A 472 -18.71 7.43 -9.00
C LEU A 472 -19.89 7.67 -9.94
N ALA A 473 -20.47 6.59 -10.50
CA ALA A 473 -21.64 6.68 -11.38
C ALA A 473 -22.87 7.21 -10.63
N MET A 474 -23.11 6.74 -9.40
CA MET A 474 -24.19 7.23 -8.53
C MET A 474 -23.99 8.72 -8.20
N ALA A 475 -22.77 9.11 -7.80
CA ALA A 475 -22.42 10.49 -7.49
C ALA A 475 -22.66 11.43 -8.68
N LYS A 476 -22.20 11.06 -9.88
CA LYS A 476 -22.41 11.84 -11.11
C LYS A 476 -23.89 11.97 -11.49
N LYS A 477 -24.71 10.97 -11.19
CA LYS A 477 -26.18 11.01 -11.39
C LYS A 477 -26.94 11.69 -10.25
N ARG A 478 -26.25 12.10 -9.18
CA ARG A 478 -26.84 12.62 -7.93
C ARG A 478 -27.87 11.66 -7.32
N GLU A 479 -27.63 10.36 -7.50
CA GLU A 479 -28.47 9.29 -7.00
C GLU A 479 -28.21 9.11 -5.50
N PRO A 480 -29.24 9.19 -4.63
CA PRO A 480 -29.05 8.95 -3.21
C PRO A 480 -28.67 7.49 -2.95
N LEU A 481 -27.87 7.25 -1.92
CA LEU A 481 -27.60 5.89 -1.47
C LEU A 481 -28.91 5.23 -1.02
N SER A 482 -29.17 4.00 -1.48
CA SER A 482 -30.34 3.23 -1.08
C SER A 482 -30.18 2.74 0.37
N GLY A 483 -31.30 2.39 1.04
CA GLY A 483 -31.26 1.90 2.43
C GLY A 483 -30.41 0.65 2.66
N ALA A 484 -30.14 -0.14 1.62
CA ALA A 484 -29.30 -1.33 1.67
C ALA A 484 -27.79 -1.02 1.57
N VAL A 485 -27.42 0.19 1.15
CA VAL A 485 -26.04 0.61 0.87
C VAL A 485 -25.67 1.77 1.79
N GLN A 486 -25.17 1.46 2.99
CA GLN A 486 -24.80 2.48 3.98
C GLN A 486 -23.31 2.54 4.30
N SER A 487 -22.50 1.61 3.77
CA SER A 487 -21.06 1.56 3.98
C SER A 487 -20.31 1.31 2.69
N TRP A 488 -19.01 1.55 2.72
CA TRP A 488 -18.11 1.20 1.63
C TRP A 488 -18.14 -0.31 1.36
N GLU A 489 -18.04 -1.13 2.39
CA GLU A 489 -18.01 -2.60 2.27
C GLU A 489 -19.34 -3.17 1.78
N GLY A 490 -20.46 -2.51 2.09
CA GLY A 490 -21.80 -2.91 1.69
C GLY A 490 -22.21 -2.49 0.28
N LEU A 491 -21.39 -1.69 -0.42
CA LEU A 491 -21.59 -1.42 -1.84
C LEU A 491 -21.31 -2.70 -2.63
N ALA A 492 -22.36 -3.39 -3.06
CA ALA A 492 -22.28 -4.51 -3.98
C ALA A 492 -21.59 -4.06 -5.27
N THR A 493 -20.63 -4.86 -5.73
CA THR A 493 -20.13 -4.71 -7.10
C THR A 493 -21.16 -5.26 -8.07
N THR A 494 -21.33 -4.67 -9.26
CA THR A 494 -22.16 -5.28 -10.31
C THR A 494 -21.69 -6.70 -10.66
N ALA A 495 -20.43 -7.03 -10.39
CA ALA A 495 -19.89 -8.39 -10.52
C ALA A 495 -20.45 -9.38 -9.47
N GLU A 496 -20.77 -8.95 -8.25
CA GLU A 496 -21.43 -9.80 -7.24
C GLU A 496 -22.94 -9.92 -7.48
N ALA A 497 -23.56 -8.93 -8.13
CA ALA A 497 -24.96 -8.99 -8.54
C ALA A 497 -25.17 -9.97 -9.71
N ASP A 498 -24.22 -10.07 -10.64
CA ASP A 498 -24.27 -11.01 -11.77
C ASP A 498 -23.78 -12.42 -11.41
N ALA A 499 -22.97 -12.58 -10.35
CA ALA A 499 -22.59 -13.90 -9.83
C ALA A 499 -23.72 -14.60 -9.02
N GLY A 500 -24.86 -13.93 -8.84
CA GLY A 500 -26.04 -14.46 -8.16
C GLY A 500 -26.89 -15.43 -8.99
N ASP A 501 -26.55 -15.67 -10.27
CA ASP A 501 -27.35 -16.51 -11.18
C ASP A 501 -26.53 -17.57 -11.97
N GLU A 502 -25.34 -17.94 -11.50
CA GLU A 502 -24.69 -19.18 -11.95
C GLU A 502 -24.67 -20.21 -10.83
N GLY A 503 -25.48 -21.25 -11.03
CA GLY A 503 -25.69 -22.34 -10.10
C GLY A 503 -24.39 -22.95 -9.59
N THR A 504 -24.36 -23.15 -8.28
CA THR A 504 -23.39 -23.99 -7.58
C THR A 504 -23.27 -25.37 -8.22
N ASP A 505 -22.30 -25.55 -9.12
CA ASP A 505 -21.88 -26.89 -9.52
C ASP A 505 -20.98 -27.48 -8.43
N LYS A 506 -21.64 -28.12 -7.45
CA LYS A 506 -21.01 -29.06 -6.54
C LYS A 506 -20.56 -30.29 -7.33
N SER A 507 -19.34 -30.27 -7.86
CA SER A 507 -18.69 -31.52 -8.26
C SER A 507 -18.36 -32.37 -7.01
N PRO A 508 -18.74 -33.66 -6.97
CA PRO A 508 -18.64 -34.48 -5.77
C PRO A 508 -17.23 -35.05 -5.55
N ALA A 509 -16.89 -35.24 -4.28
CA ALA A 509 -15.66 -35.90 -3.83
C ALA A 509 -15.53 -37.34 -4.39
N PRO A 510 -14.30 -37.81 -4.68
CA PRO A 510 -14.08 -39.17 -5.16
C PRO A 510 -14.32 -40.18 -4.03
N GLN A 511 -15.25 -41.11 -4.27
CA GLN A 511 -15.52 -42.25 -3.38
C GLN A 511 -14.49 -43.35 -3.61
N ASP A 512 -13.76 -43.69 -2.55
CA ASP A 512 -12.99 -44.92 -2.41
C ASP A 512 -13.87 -46.16 -2.62
N LYS A 513 -13.41 -47.08 -3.46
CA LYS A 513 -13.90 -48.46 -3.53
C LYS A 513 -12.76 -49.43 -3.27
N ALA A 514 -12.58 -49.80 -2.00
CA ALA A 514 -11.95 -51.05 -1.62
C ALA A 514 -13.05 -52.08 -1.30
N LYS A 515 -13.08 -53.19 -2.04
CA LYS A 515 -13.85 -54.40 -1.70
C LYS A 515 -12.87 -55.57 -1.64
N ALA A 516 -12.68 -56.13 -0.45
CA ALA A 516 -12.11 -57.46 -0.26
C ALA A 516 -13.23 -58.53 -0.36
N PRO A 517 -12.93 -59.77 -0.79
CA PRO A 517 -13.91 -60.84 -0.95
C PRO A 517 -14.17 -61.60 0.36
N PRO A 518 -15.29 -62.36 0.46
CA PRO A 518 -15.66 -63.05 1.70
C PRO A 518 -14.88 -64.36 1.88
N ALA A 519 -14.64 -64.70 3.15
CA ALA A 519 -14.21 -66.03 3.55
C ALA A 519 -15.39 -67.01 3.45
N GLY A 520 -15.15 -68.12 2.76
CA GLY A 520 -16.01 -69.29 2.62
C GLY A 520 -15.19 -70.39 1.94
#